data_AF-A0AAP3A3G6-F1
#
_entry.id   AF-A0AAP3A3G6-F1
#
_cell.length_a   1.000
_cell.length_b   1.000
_cell.length_c   1.000
_cell.angle_alpha   90.00
_cell.angle_beta   90.00
_cell.angle_gamma   90.00
#
_symmetry.space_group_name_H-M   'P 1'
#
loop_
_entity.id
_entity.type
_entity.pdbx_description
1 polymer ?
#
loop_
_entity_poly.entity_id
_entity_poly.type
_entity_poly.pdbx_seq_one_letter_code
_entity_poly.pdbx_strand_id
1 'polypeptide(L)' 'MQITNMHCSGQTVSLAAGDYHATIVTVGAGLAELTFQGCHLVIPHKPEEMPLAHLGKVLIPWPN' A
#
# COMPACT_ATOMS: atom_id res chain seq x y z
N MET A 1 5.50 12.36 -19.62
CA MET A 1 4.16 12.09 -19.09
C MET A 1 4.26 10.89 -18.18
N GLN A 2 4.16 11.08 -16.87
CA GLN A 2 4.12 9.96 -15.94
C GLN A 2 2.71 9.38 -16.03
N ILE A 3 2.57 8.25 -16.72
CA ILE A 3 1.30 7.52 -16.77
C ILE A 3 1.09 7.00 -15.36
N THR A 4 0.24 7.66 -14.57
CA THR A 4 -0.26 7.05 -13.33
C THR A 4 -1.18 5.93 -13.78
N ASN A 5 -0.65 4.71 -13.88
CA ASN A 5 -1.45 3.51 -14.10
C ASN A 5 -2.43 3.39 -12.95
N MET A 6 -3.67 3.79 -13.20
CA MET A 6 -4.74 3.66 -12.22
C MET A 6 -5.28 2.24 -12.29
N HIS A 7 -5.32 1.56 -11.15
CA HIS A 7 -5.76 0.18 -11.00
C HIS A 7 -6.91 0.10 -9.98
N CYS A 8 -7.41 -1.10 -9.68
CA CYS A 8 -8.60 -1.27 -8.84
C CYS A 8 -8.42 -0.77 -7.39
N SER A 9 -7.18 -0.68 -6.91
CA SER A 9 -6.79 -0.08 -5.62
C SER A 9 -6.44 1.41 -5.71
N GLY A 10 -6.70 2.06 -6.85
CA GLY A 10 -6.46 3.48 -7.08
C GLY A 10 -5.09 3.76 -7.68
N GLN A 11 -4.39 4.73 -7.10
CA GLN A 11 -3.02 5.09 -7.48
C GLN A 11 -2.04 4.47 -6.49
N THR A 12 -0.88 4.05 -7.00
CA THR A 12 0.24 3.63 -6.18
C THR A 12 1.14 4.83 -5.85
N VAL A 13 1.48 4.97 -4.57
CA VAL A 13 2.40 5.97 -4.04
C VAL A 13 3.58 5.23 -3.38
N SER A 14 4.78 5.45 -3.91
CA SER A 14 6.02 4.91 -3.32
C SER A 14 6.69 5.97 -2.47
N LEU A 15 7.03 5.61 -1.24
CA LEU A 15 7.76 6.45 -0.29
C LEU A 15 9.09 5.78 0.07
N ALA A 16 10.12 6.59 0.29
CA ALA A 16 11.41 6.12 0.78
C ALA A 16 11.96 7.07 1.87
N ALA A 17 12.55 6.51 2.92
CA ALA A 17 13.16 7.26 4.02
C ALA A 17 14.32 6.45 4.63
N GLY A 18 15.55 6.78 4.24
CA GLY A 18 16.71 5.93 4.56
C GLY A 18 16.52 4.52 3.96
N ASP A 19 16.71 3.49 4.77
CA ASP A 19 16.55 2.09 4.35
C ASP A 19 15.08 1.61 4.33
N TYR A 20 14.14 2.49 4.69
CA TYR A 20 12.71 2.19 4.62
C TYR A 20 12.14 2.47 3.24
N HIS A 21 11.34 1.54 2.72
CA HIS A 21 10.49 1.73 1.55
C HIS A 21 9.06 1.34 1.87
N ALA A 22 8.11 2.17 1.45
CA ALA A 22 6.68 1.88 1.59
C ALA A 22 5.96 2.04 0.24
N THR A 23 5.01 1.15 -0.02
CA THR A 23 4.08 1.23 -1.14
C THR A 23 2.68 1.41 -0.58
N ILE A 24 2.04 2.51 -0.94
CA ILE A 24 0.69 2.89 -0.51
C ILE A 24 -0.24 2.87 -1.71
N VAL A 25 -1.46 2.37 -1.53
CA VAL A 25 -2.55 2.48 -2.51
C VAL A 25 -3.62 3.44 -2.00
N THR A 26 -4.16 4.28 -2.87
CA THR A 26 -5.05 5.36 -2.43
C THR A 26 -6.44 4.88 -2.00
N VAL A 27 -6.94 3.77 -2.53
CA VAL A 27 -8.20 3.17 -2.06
C VAL A 27 -7.99 2.57 -0.68
N GLY A 28 -8.78 3.04 0.30
CA GLY A 28 -8.68 2.61 1.70
C GLY A 28 -7.43 3.09 2.44
N ALA A 29 -6.68 4.04 1.85
CA ALA A 29 -5.37 4.49 2.33
C ALA A 29 -4.46 3.30 2.70
N GLY A 30 -4.43 2.30 1.82
CA GLY A 30 -3.87 0.98 2.12
C GLY A 30 -2.35 0.95 2.08
N LEU A 31 -1.71 0.38 3.09
CA LEU A 31 -0.30 0.00 3.05
C LEU A 31 -0.15 -1.34 2.32
N ALA A 32 0.36 -1.30 1.08
CA ALA A 32 0.58 -2.48 0.26
C ALA A 32 1.88 -3.21 0.56
N GLU A 33 2.93 -2.45 0.90
CA GLU A 33 4.23 -2.99 1.28
C GLU A 33 4.94 -2.03 2.23
N LEU A 34 5.69 -2.59 3.17
CA LEU A 34 6.68 -1.87 3.97
C LEU A 34 7.92 -2.76 4.10
N THR A 35 9.08 -2.24 3.72
CA THR A 35 10.36 -2.93 3.88
C THR A 35 11.36 -2.08 4.66
N PHE A 36 12.29 -2.74 5.33
CA PHE A 36 13.50 -2.15 5.89
C PHE A 36 14.68 -3.00 5.46
N GLN A 37 15.66 -2.39 4.78
CA GLN A 37 16.82 -3.11 4.21
C GLN A 37 16.41 -4.29 3.31
N GLY A 38 15.32 -4.12 2.55
CA GLY A 38 14.79 -5.14 1.64
C GLY A 38 13.99 -6.27 2.32
N CYS A 39 13.88 -6.28 3.65
CA CYS A 39 13.07 -7.24 4.38
C CYS A 39 11.65 -6.70 4.58
N HIS A 40 10.62 -7.45 4.19
CA HIS A 40 9.22 -7.09 4.46
C HIS A 40 8.93 -7.07 5.96
N LEU A 41 8.30 -5.98 6.42
CA LEU A 41 7.87 -5.78 7.81
C LEU A 41 6.36 -6.00 8.01
N VAL A 42 5.61 -6.15 6.92
CA VAL A 42 4.17 -6.45 6.88
C VAL A 42 3.92 -7.55 5.87
N ILE A 43 2.72 -8.13 5.87
CA ILE A 43 2.29 -9.04 4.78
C ILE A 43 2.04 -8.20 3.53
N PRO A 44 2.84 -8.36 2.46
CA PRO A 44 2.66 -7.57 1.25
C PRO A 44 1.46 -8.06 0.44
N HIS A 45 0.89 -7.17 -0.37
CA HIS A 45 -0.02 -7.55 -1.46
C HIS A 45 0.33 -6.77 -2.73
N LYS A 46 -0.12 -7.27 -3.88
CA LYS A 46 0.08 -6.57 -5.15
C LYS A 46 -0.74 -5.28 -5.15
N PRO A 47 -0.12 -4.11 -5.40
CA PRO A 47 -0.84 -2.85 -5.36
C PRO A 47 -1.94 -2.78 -6.44
N GLU A 48 -1.80 -3.49 -7.56
CA GLU A 48 -2.78 -3.50 -8.65
C GLU A 48 -4.07 -4.26 -8.31
N GLU A 49 -4.05 -5.11 -7.29
CA GLU A 49 -5.16 -5.96 -6.86
C GLU A 49 -5.83 -5.42 -5.59
N MET A 50 -7.14 -5.63 -5.45
CA MET A 50 -7.86 -5.23 -4.24
C MET A 50 -7.42 -6.13 -3.07
N PRO A 51 -6.91 -5.56 -1.96
CA PRO A 51 -6.43 -6.37 -0.84
C PRO A 51 -7.55 -7.18 -0.18
N LEU A 52 -7.19 -8.39 0.25
CA LEU A 52 -8.08 -9.30 0.96
C LEU A 52 -8.56 -8.66 2.26
N ALA A 53 -9.89 -8.63 2.45
CA ALA A 53 -10.53 -8.10 3.66
C ALA A 53 -10.01 -6.70 4.05
N HIS A 54 -9.52 -6.55 5.29
CA HIS A 54 -8.99 -5.31 5.85
C HIS A 54 -7.46 -5.15 5.70
N LEU A 55 -6.79 -6.03 4.94
CA LEU A 55 -5.33 -6.03 4.85
C LEU A 55 -4.79 -4.66 4.41
N GLY A 56 -3.92 -4.09 5.25
CA GLY A 56 -3.24 -2.81 5.01
C GLY A 56 -4.12 -1.56 5.07
N LYS A 57 -5.46 -1.70 5.14
CA LYS A 57 -6.40 -0.57 5.06
C LYS A 57 -6.47 0.20 6.37
N VAL A 58 -6.69 1.50 6.26
CA VAL A 58 -7.11 2.34 7.39
C VAL A 58 -8.60 2.11 7.63
N LEU A 59 -8.93 1.56 8.80
CA LEU A 59 -10.31 1.24 9.18
C LEU A 59 -10.91 2.37 10.01
N ILE A 60 -11.93 3.04 9.47
CA ILE A 60 -12.63 4.17 10.09
C ILE A 60 -14.13 4.14 9.74
N PRO A 61 -15.01 4.81 10.53
CA PRO A 61 -14.72 5.41 11.85
C PRO A 61 -14.79 4.40 13.01
N TRP A 62 -15.45 3.25 12.82
CA TRP A 62 -15.51 2.17 13.80
C TRP A 62 -14.87 0.91 13.21
N PRO A 63 -13.64 0.57 13.60
CA PRO A 63 -12.84 -0.48 12.97
C PRO A 63 -13.25 -1.92 13.34
N ASN A 64 -14.37 -2.09 14.05
CA ASN A 64 -14.91 -3.38 14.47
C ASN A 64 -16.43 -3.31 14.63
#